data_AF-A0A9E0HHD8-F1
#
_entry.id   AF-A0A9E0HHD8-F1
#
_cell.length_a   1.000
_cell.length_b   1.000
_cell.length_c   1.000
_cell.angle_alpha   90.00
_cell.angle_beta   90.00
_cell.angle_gamma   90.00
#
_symmetry.space_group_name_H-M   'P 1'
#
loop_
_entity.id
_entity.type
_entity.pdbx_description
1 polymer ?
#
loop_
_entity_poly.entity_id
_entity_poly.type
_entity_poly.pdbx_seq_one_letter_code
_entity_poly.pdbx_strand_id
1 'polypeptide(L)'
;MDDRPTPPRASTGKTIAIGLAVLGGFALPVIAIAMLYRSCLGTTVRGSVALRGVEPELRRRLGACAAEADGRAVVIRGPDDVAVRAVVDPIDGPRLEVALPARPLVVVTPATCPSLRVELRAVGKRDDGSAILDGSFLASCRLADGPLAGAQLELDAWWQGCKLPRE
;
A
#
# COMPACT_ATOMS: atom_id res chain seq x y z
N MET A 1 -56.72 60.28 -29.27
CA MET A 1 -56.37 58.97 -29.84
C MET A 1 -54.91 59.10 -30.23
N ASP A 2 -54.03 58.71 -29.32
CA ASP A 2 -52.58 58.75 -29.51
C ASP A 2 -52.00 57.66 -28.62
N ASP A 3 -51.41 56.66 -29.26
CA ASP A 3 -51.07 55.34 -28.74
C ASP A 3 -49.55 55.30 -28.51
N ARG A 4 -49.09 55.24 -27.25
CA ARG A 4 -47.67 55.09 -26.91
C ARG A 4 -47.41 53.69 -26.34
N PRO A 5 -46.52 52.88 -26.94
CA PRO A 5 -46.21 51.56 -26.42
C PRO A 5 -45.29 51.65 -25.19
N THR A 6 -45.60 50.83 -24.19
CA THR A 6 -44.81 50.61 -22.97
C THR A 6 -43.61 49.69 -23.27
N PRO A 7 -42.42 49.89 -22.70
CA PRO A 7 -41.30 48.96 -22.88
C PRO A 7 -41.51 47.66 -22.09
N PRO A 8 -41.01 46.51 -22.60
CA PRO A 8 -41.17 45.22 -21.94
C PRO A 8 -40.31 45.10 -20.68
N ARG A 9 -40.90 44.60 -19.59
CA ARG A 9 -40.19 44.12 -18.40
C ARG A 9 -39.27 42.96 -18.78
N ALA A 10 -37.96 43.19 -18.73
CA ALA A 10 -36.96 42.15 -18.88
C ALA A 10 -37.01 41.18 -17.68
N SER A 11 -37.18 39.89 -17.97
CA SER A 11 -37.35 38.81 -17.01
C SER A 11 -36.04 38.48 -16.27
N THR A 12 -35.90 38.96 -15.04
CA THR A 12 -34.73 38.74 -14.16
C THR A 12 -34.64 37.32 -13.57
N GLY A 13 -35.63 36.45 -13.81
CA GLY A 13 -35.68 35.11 -13.20
C GLY A 13 -34.86 34.01 -13.90
N LYS A 14 -34.43 34.21 -15.16
CA LYS A 14 -33.87 33.12 -15.98
C LYS A 14 -32.36 32.93 -15.81
N THR A 15 -31.62 33.96 -15.40
CA THR A 15 -30.16 33.92 -15.32
C THR A 15 -29.64 33.21 -14.06
N ILE A 16 -30.42 33.20 -12.97
CA ILE A 16 -30.02 32.57 -11.70
C ILE A 16 -30.14 31.03 -11.77
N ALA A 17 -31.13 30.51 -12.52
CA ALA A 17 -31.34 29.07 -12.66
C ALA A 17 -30.21 28.36 -13.43
N ILE A 18 -29.57 29.06 -14.39
CA ILE A 18 -28.50 28.50 -15.22
C ILE A 18 -27.18 28.43 -14.43
N GLY A 19 -26.90 29.41 -13.57
CA GLY A 19 -25.71 29.39 -12.69
C GLY A 19 -25.70 28.21 -11.71
N LEU A 20 -26.87 27.82 -11.19
CA LEU A 20 -26.99 26.69 -10.26
C LEU A 20 -26.81 25.32 -10.96
N ALA A 21 -27.29 25.18 -12.20
CA ALA A 21 -27.17 23.95 -12.97
C ALA A 21 -25.72 23.67 -13.41
N VAL A 22 -24.94 24.71 -13.73
CA VAL A 22 -23.53 24.57 -14.11
C VAL A 22 -22.65 24.22 -12.90
N LEU A 23 -22.94 24.77 -11.71
CA LEU A 23 -22.25 24.41 -10.47
C LEU A 23 -22.58 22.98 -10.00
N GLY A 24 -23.85 22.56 -10.10
CA GLY A 24 -24.26 21.18 -9.77
C GLY A 24 -23.72 20.13 -10.76
N GLY A 25 -23.69 20.47 -12.06
CA GLY A 25 -23.18 19.59 -13.12
C GLY A 25 -21.68 19.34 -13.07
N PHE A 26 -20.88 20.26 -12.52
CA PHE A 26 -19.45 20.07 -12.28
C PHE A 26 -19.12 19.48 -10.89
N ALA A 27 -19.93 19.77 -9.87
CA ALA A 27 -19.72 19.21 -8.53
C ALA A 27 -19.82 17.68 -8.52
N LEU A 28 -20.78 17.09 -9.23
CA LEU A 28 -20.97 15.64 -9.30
C LEU A 28 -19.77 14.88 -9.91
N PRO A 29 -19.22 15.25 -11.08
CA PRO A 29 -18.04 14.58 -11.63
C PRO A 29 -16.79 14.86 -10.78
N VAL A 30 -16.64 16.02 -10.15
CA VAL A 30 -15.52 16.29 -9.23
C VAL A 30 -15.61 15.41 -7.99
N ILE A 31 -16.80 15.25 -7.39
CA ILE A 31 -17.02 14.36 -6.26
C ILE A 31 -16.81 12.91 -6.67
N ALA A 32 -17.28 12.49 -7.85
CA ALA A 32 -17.06 11.14 -8.36
C ALA A 32 -15.57 10.85 -8.62
N ILE A 33 -14.83 11.79 -9.23
CA ILE A 33 -13.38 11.69 -9.43
C ILE A 33 -12.66 11.69 -8.07
N ALA A 34 -13.07 12.53 -7.11
CA ALA A 34 -12.50 12.55 -5.77
C ALA A 34 -12.78 11.27 -4.98
N MET A 35 -13.97 10.67 -5.13
CA MET A 35 -14.30 9.37 -4.54
C MET A 35 -13.52 8.24 -5.23
N LEU A 36 -13.37 8.29 -6.56
CA LEU A 36 -12.53 7.36 -7.32
C LEU A 36 -11.05 7.47 -6.88
N TYR A 37 -10.56 8.70 -6.66
CA TYR A 37 -9.21 8.99 -6.17
C TYR A 37 -9.03 8.56 -4.71
N ARG A 38 -10.05 8.72 -3.86
CA ARG A 38 -10.06 8.26 -2.47
C ARG A 38 -10.17 6.73 -2.37
N SER A 39 -10.79 6.07 -3.34
CA SER A 39 -10.74 4.61 -3.48
C SER A 39 -9.42 4.10 -4.08
N CYS A 40 -8.71 4.93 -4.86
CA CYS A 40 -7.36 4.64 -5.37
C CYS A 40 -6.23 4.94 -4.37
N LEU A 41 -6.51 5.61 -3.24
CA LEU A 41 -5.67 5.62 -2.01
C LEU A 41 -5.71 4.26 -1.27
N GLY A 42 -5.89 3.18 -2.03
CA GLY A 42 -5.77 1.81 -1.61
C GLY A 42 -4.30 1.44 -1.42
N THR A 43 -4.05 0.52 -0.51
CA THR A 43 -2.72 -0.07 -0.31
C THR A 43 -2.14 -0.51 -1.65
N THR A 44 -0.96 0.00 -2.01
CA THR A 44 -0.21 -0.51 -3.17
C THR A 44 0.93 -1.35 -2.68
N VAL A 45 1.11 -2.52 -3.30
CA VAL A 45 2.17 -3.46 -2.95
C VAL A 45 2.70 -4.04 -4.24
N ARG A 46 4.02 -4.09 -4.35
CA ARG A 46 4.69 -4.84 -5.38
C ARG A 46 5.92 -5.46 -4.79
N GLY A 47 6.02 -6.77 -4.89
CA GLY A 47 7.22 -7.46 -4.47
C GLY A 47 7.33 -8.86 -5.02
N SER A 48 8.45 -9.49 -4.71
CA SER A 48 8.72 -10.87 -5.02
C SER A 48 9.64 -11.50 -3.99
N VAL A 49 9.48 -12.81 -3.85
CA VAL A 49 10.42 -13.69 -3.17
C VAL A 49 10.85 -14.76 -4.15
N ALA A 50 12.16 -15.01 -4.20
CA ALA A 50 12.73 -16.15 -4.90
C ALA A 50 13.72 -16.87 -3.99
N LEU A 51 13.67 -18.19 -4.05
CA LEU A 51 14.55 -19.10 -3.34
C LEU A 51 15.06 -20.14 -4.34
N ARG A 52 16.37 -20.15 -4.58
CA ARG A 52 17.05 -21.03 -5.53
C ARG A 52 18.02 -21.95 -4.81
N GLY A 53 18.37 -23.08 -5.43
CA GLY A 53 19.22 -24.10 -4.80
C GLY A 53 18.50 -24.91 -3.72
N VAL A 54 17.17 -24.93 -3.77
CA VAL A 54 16.29 -25.79 -2.98
C VAL A 54 15.36 -26.52 -3.93
N GLU A 55 14.91 -27.72 -3.58
CA GLU A 55 13.95 -28.47 -4.39
C GLU A 55 12.58 -28.49 -3.68
N PRO A 56 11.48 -28.16 -4.37
CA PRO A 56 11.43 -27.42 -5.63
C PRO A 56 11.88 -25.96 -5.45
N GLU A 57 12.46 -25.37 -6.49
CA GLU A 57 12.76 -23.93 -6.51
C GLU A 57 11.48 -23.13 -6.37
N LEU A 58 11.56 -22.00 -5.65
CA LEU A 58 10.39 -21.17 -5.37
C LEU A 58 10.59 -19.77 -5.93
N ARG A 59 9.59 -19.29 -6.66
CA ARG A 59 9.45 -17.88 -7.00
C ARG A 59 7.99 -17.47 -6.88
N ARG A 60 7.71 -16.42 -6.12
CA ARG A 60 6.35 -15.91 -5.89
C ARG A 60 6.33 -14.39 -5.92
N ARG A 61 5.21 -13.86 -6.42
CA ARG A 61 4.91 -12.43 -6.36
C ARG A 61 4.16 -12.14 -5.07
N LEU A 62 4.41 -10.96 -4.53
CA LEU A 62 3.75 -10.41 -3.37
C LEU A 62 2.80 -9.30 -3.82
N GLY A 63 1.62 -9.21 -3.21
CA GLY A 63 0.57 -8.32 -3.71
C GLY A 63 -0.38 -7.76 -2.66
N ALA A 64 -0.29 -8.18 -1.40
CA ALA A 64 -1.09 -7.63 -0.31
C ALA A 64 -0.19 -7.24 0.86
N CYS A 65 -0.62 -6.26 1.65
CA CYS A 65 0.08 -5.86 2.86
C CYS A 65 -0.88 -5.58 4.01
N ALA A 66 -0.37 -5.77 5.23
CA ALA A 66 -1.03 -5.35 6.46
C ALA A 66 0.01 -4.83 7.45
N ALA A 67 -0.27 -3.69 8.08
CA ALA A 67 0.52 -3.22 9.22
C ALA A 67 0.13 -4.02 10.48
N GLU A 68 1.08 -4.16 11.41
CA GLU A 68 0.81 -4.75 12.72
C GLU A 68 0.37 -3.70 13.75
N ALA A 69 -0.20 -4.17 14.86
CA ALA A 69 -0.83 -3.30 15.87
C ALA A 69 0.16 -2.38 16.57
N ASP A 70 1.42 -2.79 16.66
CA ASP A 70 2.50 -1.99 17.23
C ASP A 70 2.98 -0.86 16.30
N GLY A 71 2.56 -0.86 15.02
CA GLY A 71 2.99 0.10 14.01
C GLY A 71 4.46 -0.01 13.61
N ARG A 72 5.14 -1.11 13.95
CA ARG A 72 6.58 -1.32 13.69
C ARG A 72 6.88 -2.42 12.68
N ALA A 73 5.84 -3.13 12.27
CA ALA A 73 5.96 -4.21 11.30
C ALA A 73 4.88 -4.15 10.23
N VAL A 74 5.23 -4.69 9.06
CA VAL A 74 4.30 -4.91 7.94
C VAL A 74 4.45 -6.33 7.46
N VAL A 75 3.33 -7.04 7.32
CA VAL A 75 3.26 -8.35 6.68
C VAL A 75 2.85 -8.17 5.23
N ILE A 76 3.75 -8.55 4.32
CA ILE A 76 3.52 -8.60 2.89
C ILE A 76 3.17 -10.03 2.48
N ARG A 77 1.99 -10.25 1.90
CA ARG A 77 1.47 -11.57 1.53
C ARG A 77 1.54 -11.80 0.02
N GLY A 78 1.86 -13.04 -0.34
CA GLY A 78 1.75 -13.63 -1.67
C GLY A 78 0.73 -14.77 -1.69
N PRO A 79 0.64 -15.51 -2.80
CA PRO A 79 -0.18 -16.71 -2.89
C PRO A 79 0.47 -17.88 -2.11
N ASP A 80 -0.30 -18.96 -1.93
CA ASP A 80 0.16 -20.22 -1.34
C ASP A 80 0.79 -20.07 0.05
N ASP A 81 0.18 -19.27 0.92
CA ASP A 81 0.64 -18.98 2.29
C ASP A 81 2.05 -18.38 2.39
N VAL A 82 2.58 -17.84 1.29
CA VAL A 82 3.83 -17.09 1.31
C VAL A 82 3.61 -15.73 1.96
N ALA A 83 4.41 -15.42 2.96
CA ALA A 83 4.40 -14.12 3.61
C ALA A 83 5.82 -13.66 3.96
N VAL A 84 6.06 -12.35 3.87
CA VAL A 84 7.27 -11.70 4.34
C VAL A 84 6.86 -10.65 5.35
N ARG A 85 7.28 -10.83 6.60
CA ARG A 85 7.10 -9.83 7.65
C ARG A 85 8.36 -8.99 7.75
N ALA A 86 8.22 -7.70 7.50
CA ALA A 86 9.29 -6.72 7.62
C ALA A 86 9.18 -5.98 8.94
N VAL A 87 10.25 -5.98 9.72
CA VAL A 87 10.33 -5.37 11.04
C VAL A 87 11.51 -4.41 11.07
N VAL A 88 11.30 -3.23 11.64
CA VAL A 88 12.39 -2.31 12.00
C VAL A 88 12.32 -2.11 13.51
N ASP A 89 13.17 -2.84 14.23
CA ASP A 89 13.31 -2.67 15.67
C ASP A 89 14.41 -1.64 15.98
N PRO A 90 14.18 -0.68 16.89
CA PRO A 90 15.18 0.33 17.24
C PRO A 90 16.42 -0.23 17.95
N ILE A 91 16.34 -1.42 18.54
CA ILE A 91 17.40 -2.09 19.30
C ILE A 91 18.09 -3.12 18.38
N ASP A 92 17.32 -4.04 17.81
CA ASP A 92 17.86 -5.18 17.05
C ASP A 92 18.12 -4.85 15.57
N GLY A 93 17.61 -3.71 15.09
CA GLY A 93 17.73 -3.28 13.70
C GLY A 93 16.71 -3.95 12.77
N PRO A 94 16.96 -3.90 11.44
CA PRO A 94 16.03 -4.43 10.45
C PRO A 94 16.05 -5.96 10.41
N ARG A 95 14.87 -6.58 10.29
CA ARG A 95 14.71 -8.02 10.19
C ARG A 95 13.58 -8.39 9.22
N LEU A 96 13.78 -9.45 8.45
CA LEU A 96 12.71 -10.08 7.66
C LEU A 96 12.44 -11.49 8.18
N GLU A 97 11.16 -11.83 8.31
CA GLU A 97 10.71 -13.19 8.57
C GLU A 97 9.94 -13.67 7.34
N VAL A 98 10.45 -14.73 6.70
CA VAL A 98 9.89 -15.26 5.45
C VAL A 98 9.22 -16.59 5.74
N ALA A 99 7.90 -16.60 5.66
CA ALA A 99 7.08 -17.80 5.70
C ALA A 99 6.91 -18.35 4.28
N LEU A 100 7.28 -19.61 4.09
CA LEU A 100 7.21 -20.32 2.82
C LEU A 100 6.41 -21.62 3.01
N PRO A 101 5.63 -22.06 2.01
CA PRO A 101 4.79 -23.25 2.13
C PRO A 101 5.63 -24.50 2.37
N ALA A 102 5.21 -25.31 3.36
CA ALA A 102 5.85 -26.55 3.77
C ALA A 102 7.35 -26.41 4.11
N ARG A 103 7.79 -25.21 4.51
CA ARG A 103 9.17 -24.92 4.89
C ARG A 103 9.21 -24.21 6.24
N PRO A 104 10.31 -24.36 7.00
CA PRO A 104 10.52 -23.60 8.23
C PRO A 104 10.63 -22.10 7.95
N LEU A 105 10.25 -21.29 8.94
CA LEU A 105 10.38 -19.84 8.89
C LEU A 105 11.85 -19.44 8.70
N VAL A 106 12.12 -18.62 7.69
CA VAL A 106 13.47 -18.09 7.44
C VAL A 106 13.59 -16.72 8.06
N VAL A 107 14.59 -16.54 8.90
CA VAL A 107 14.88 -15.26 9.54
C VAL A 107 16.10 -14.63 8.88
N VAL A 108 15.93 -13.43 8.35
CA VAL A 108 16.98 -12.68 7.65
C VAL A 108 17.30 -11.42 8.46
N THR A 109 18.57 -11.29 8.84
CA THR A 109 19.11 -10.14 9.57
C THR A 109 20.35 -9.62 8.82
N PRO A 110 20.89 -8.42 9.16
CA PRO A 110 22.11 -7.93 8.55
C PRO A 110 23.31 -8.86 8.79
N ALA A 111 23.29 -9.64 9.88
CA ALA A 111 24.31 -10.64 10.18
C ALA A 111 24.24 -11.86 9.25
N THR A 112 23.04 -12.36 8.93
CA THR A 112 22.87 -13.49 8.01
C THR A 112 22.88 -13.08 6.53
N CYS A 113 22.58 -11.81 6.25
CA CYS A 113 22.44 -11.26 4.90
C CYS A 113 22.91 -9.80 4.88
N PRO A 114 24.19 -9.52 4.57
CA PRO A 114 24.74 -8.16 4.61
C PRO A 114 24.10 -7.17 3.62
N SER A 115 23.46 -7.68 2.56
CA SER A 115 22.71 -6.90 1.59
C SER A 115 21.31 -6.52 2.06
N LEU A 116 20.87 -7.01 3.23
CA LEU A 116 19.55 -6.70 3.78
C LEU A 116 19.39 -5.20 3.98
N ARG A 117 18.33 -4.65 3.41
CA ARG A 117 17.82 -3.31 3.63
C ARG A 117 16.33 -3.42 3.91
N VAL A 118 15.89 -2.75 4.97
CA VAL A 118 14.47 -2.60 5.28
C VAL A 118 14.26 -1.15 5.63
N GLU A 119 13.30 -0.53 4.97
CA GLU A 119 12.88 0.83 5.23
C GLU A 119 11.40 0.80 5.61
N LEU A 120 11.08 1.42 6.73
CA LEU A 120 9.72 1.53 7.22
C LEU A 120 9.50 2.94 7.72
N ARG A 121 8.37 3.54 7.35
CA ARG A 121 7.98 4.85 7.87
C ARG A 121 6.48 4.91 8.12
N ALA A 122 6.11 5.56 9.21
CA ALA A 122 4.73 5.98 9.43
C ALA A 122 4.43 7.20 8.57
N VAL A 123 3.43 7.11 7.70
CA VAL A 123 3.00 8.19 6.82
C VAL A 123 1.69 8.84 7.27
N GLY A 124 1.04 8.26 8.28
CA GLY A 124 -0.18 8.81 8.84
C GLY A 124 -0.81 7.89 9.87
N LYS A 125 -2.03 8.23 10.24
CA LYS A 125 -2.89 7.43 11.11
C LYS A 125 -4.27 7.29 10.48
N ARG A 126 -4.95 6.19 10.75
CA ARG A 126 -6.38 5.99 10.49
C ARG A 126 -7.22 6.71 11.55
N ASP A 127 -8.52 6.81 11.29
CA ASP A 127 -9.50 7.41 12.21
C ASP A 127 -9.57 6.70 13.58
N ASP A 128 -9.23 5.40 13.61
CA ASP A 128 -9.11 4.57 14.82
C ASP A 128 -7.75 4.73 15.53
N GLY A 129 -6.88 5.62 15.06
CA GLY A 129 -5.56 5.90 15.64
C GLY A 129 -4.45 4.95 15.18
N SER A 130 -4.77 3.89 14.42
CA SER A 130 -3.76 2.95 13.93
C SER A 130 -2.83 3.55 12.87
N ALA A 131 -1.57 3.13 12.87
CA ALA A 131 -0.57 3.64 11.95
C ALA A 131 -0.83 3.22 10.49
N ILE A 132 -0.49 4.10 9.56
CA ILE A 132 -0.40 3.82 8.13
C ILE A 132 1.09 3.78 7.78
N LEU A 133 1.54 2.67 7.19
CA LEU A 133 2.95 2.39 6.95
C LEU A 133 3.27 2.32 5.45
N ASP A 134 4.33 3.02 5.07
CA ASP A 134 5.04 2.85 3.80
C ASP A 134 6.37 2.17 4.05
N GLY A 135 6.93 1.54 3.03
CA GLY A 135 8.25 0.97 3.16
C GLY A 135 8.72 0.17 1.97
N SER A 136 9.90 -0.38 2.13
CA SER A 136 10.51 -1.30 1.18
C SER A 136 11.40 -2.30 1.90
N PHE A 137 11.69 -3.41 1.25
CA PHE A 137 12.79 -4.27 1.62
C PHE A 137 13.52 -4.77 0.39
N LEU A 138 14.81 -4.99 0.56
CA LEU A 138 15.68 -5.62 -0.43
C LEU A 138 16.63 -6.57 0.31
N ALA A 139 16.76 -7.79 -0.18
CA ALA A 139 17.78 -8.72 0.28
C ALA A 139 18.20 -9.63 -0.88
N SER A 140 19.51 -9.83 -1.04
CA SER A 140 20.04 -10.81 -1.99
C SER A 140 21.30 -11.42 -1.42
N CYS A 141 21.20 -12.67 -0.98
CA CYS A 141 22.29 -13.35 -0.30
C CYS A 141 22.12 -14.86 -0.37
N ARG A 142 23.25 -15.55 -0.19
CA ARG A 142 23.25 -16.97 0.12
C ARG A 142 23.03 -17.15 1.62
N LEU A 143 22.06 -17.97 2.01
CA LEU A 143 21.78 -18.24 3.41
C LEU A 143 22.97 -18.97 4.04
N ALA A 144 23.58 -18.38 5.06
CA ALA A 144 24.74 -18.94 5.73
C ALA A 144 24.36 -20.13 6.64
N ASP A 145 23.25 -19.99 7.36
CA ASP A 145 22.84 -20.92 8.41
C ASP A 145 21.35 -21.29 8.31
N GLY A 146 20.98 -22.33 9.06
CA GLY A 146 19.60 -22.79 9.20
C GLY A 146 19.20 -23.85 8.18
N PRO A 147 17.90 -24.20 8.13
CA PRO A 147 17.38 -25.34 7.36
C PRO A 147 17.47 -25.19 5.84
N LEU A 148 17.79 -23.99 5.35
CA LEU A 148 17.99 -23.68 3.94
C LEU A 148 19.40 -23.14 3.68
N ALA A 149 20.36 -23.47 4.53
CA ALA A 149 21.75 -23.08 4.35
C ALA A 149 22.26 -23.46 2.95
N GLY A 150 22.98 -22.54 2.30
CA GLY A 150 23.45 -22.68 0.93
C GLY A 150 22.46 -22.23 -0.15
N ALA A 151 21.18 -22.08 0.16
CA ALA A 151 20.18 -21.57 -0.79
C ALA A 151 20.42 -20.08 -1.09
N GLN A 152 20.10 -19.66 -2.32
CA GLN A 152 20.11 -18.25 -2.70
C GLN A 152 18.72 -17.66 -2.46
N LEU A 153 18.63 -16.66 -1.60
CA LEU A 153 17.41 -15.90 -1.31
C LEU A 153 17.48 -14.54 -1.99
N GLU A 154 16.44 -14.21 -2.74
CA GLU A 154 16.21 -12.89 -3.34
C GLU A 154 14.84 -12.38 -2.90
N LEU A 155 14.85 -11.20 -2.27
CA LEU A 155 13.68 -10.50 -1.77
C LEU A 155 13.73 -9.07 -2.27
N ASP A 156 12.64 -8.61 -2.86
CA ASP A 156 12.49 -7.22 -3.29
C ASP A 156 11.01 -6.86 -3.20
N ALA A 157 10.68 -5.87 -2.40
CA ALA A 157 9.33 -5.34 -2.32
C ALA A 157 9.31 -3.88 -1.91
N TRP A 158 8.25 -3.19 -2.35
CA TRP A 158 7.85 -1.90 -1.81
C TRP A 158 6.34 -1.87 -1.62
N TRP A 159 5.91 -1.02 -0.69
CA TRP A 159 4.50 -0.82 -0.39
C TRP A 159 4.22 0.62 0.03
N GLN A 160 2.97 1.02 -0.18
CA GLN A 160 2.45 2.29 0.31
C GLN A 160 1.07 2.11 0.94
N GLY A 161 0.86 2.81 2.04
CA GLY A 161 -0.43 2.95 2.68
C GLY A 161 -0.91 1.72 3.45
N CYS A 162 -0.02 0.81 3.87
CA CYS A 162 -0.37 -0.41 4.60
C CYS A 162 -1.00 -0.08 5.95
N LYS A 163 -2.13 -0.74 6.23
CA LYS A 163 -2.99 -0.46 7.38
C LYS A 163 -3.15 -1.72 8.21
N LEU A 164 -3.51 -1.54 9.48
CA LEU A 164 -4.00 -2.63 10.32
C LEU A 164 -5.17 -3.35 9.62
N PRO A 165 -5.23 -4.70 9.64
CA PRO A 165 -6.42 -5.44 9.19
C PRO A 165 -7.67 -4.92 9.92
N ARG A 166 -8.81 -4.89 9.24
CA ARG A 166 -10.09 -4.72 9.94
C ARG A 166 -10.46 -6.07 10.54
N GLU A 167 -10.72 -6.09 11.84
CA GLU A 167 -11.37 -7.21 12.53
C GLU A 167 -12.80 -7.41 12.02
#